data_AF-A0AAV0WT95-F1
#
_entry.id   AF-A0AAV0WT95-F1
#
_cell.length_a   1.000
_cell.length_b   1.000
_cell.length_c   1.000
_cell.angle_alpha   90.00
_cell.angle_beta   90.00
_cell.angle_gamma   90.00
#
_symmetry.space_group_name_H-M   'P 1'
#
loop_
_entity.id
_entity.type
_entity.pdbx_description
1 polymer ?
#
loop_
_entity_poly.entity_id
_entity_poly.type
_entity_poly.pdbx_seq_one_letter_code
_entity_poly.pdbx_strand_id
1 'polypeptide(L)'
;MLIEYFMKYFDNTFFENVAFNTNVYAVQNNSNNFKPTSATEIKSLIAIQMVVGCLKYPKKEMYWTRRYRVNIIAYTMTKNRFSSMRQHIHLINNLGIPRNNKDKFVKVRPIFDTLNIQAQMEMLQS
;
A
#
# COMPACT_ATOMS: atom_id res chain seq x y z
N MET A 1 -10.00 14.93 10.66
CA MET A 1 -10.82 13.85 11.22
C MET A 1 -10.60 12.47 10.55
N LEU A 2 -11.02 12.21 9.30
CA LEU A 2 -10.86 10.85 8.70
C LEU A 2 -9.41 10.46 8.38
N ILE A 3 -8.63 11.38 7.80
CA ILE A 3 -7.21 11.15 7.49
C ILE A 3 -6.40 10.98 8.78
N GLU A 4 -6.63 11.83 9.78
CA GLU A 4 -5.96 11.74 11.08
C GLU A 4 -6.26 10.41 11.77
N TYR A 5 -7.53 9.96 11.74
CA TYR A 5 -7.90 8.66 12.28
C TYR A 5 -7.18 7.52 11.54
N PHE A 6 -7.12 7.56 10.21
CA PHE A 6 -6.35 6.57 9.44
C PHE A 6 -4.85 6.58 9.81
N MET A 7 -4.25 7.78 9.92
CA MET A 7 -2.84 7.95 10.26
C MET A 7 -2.52 7.55 11.71
N LYS A 8 -3.53 7.44 12.58
CA LYS A 8 -3.37 6.87 13.93
C LYS A 8 -3.02 5.39 13.88
N TYR A 9 -3.61 4.64 12.95
CA TYR A 9 -3.34 3.19 12.78
C TYR A 9 -2.22 2.89 11.82
N PHE A 10 -1.80 3.84 10.99
CA PHE A 10 -0.72 3.67 10.02
C PHE A 10 0.19 4.89 10.08
N ASP A 11 1.23 4.78 10.88
CA ASP A 11 2.21 5.85 11.06
C ASP A 11 3.18 5.94 9.87
N ASN A 12 4.10 6.91 9.92
CA ASN A 12 5.06 7.08 8.85
C ASN A 12 6.01 5.88 8.70
N THR A 13 6.38 5.25 9.81
CA THR A 13 7.26 4.07 9.84
C THR A 13 6.62 2.87 9.13
N PHE A 14 5.31 2.68 9.26
CA PHE A 14 4.58 1.69 8.47
C PHE A 14 4.79 1.92 6.97
N PHE A 15 4.54 3.13 6.46
CA PHE A 15 4.70 3.40 5.02
C PHE A 15 6.16 3.29 4.53
N GLU A 16 7.12 3.66 5.37
CA GLU A 16 8.55 3.47 5.09
C GLU A 16 8.91 1.99 4.96
N ASN A 17 8.41 1.16 5.88
CA ASN A 17 8.61 -0.29 5.81
C ASN A 17 7.96 -0.90 4.56
N VAL A 18 6.75 -0.47 4.18
CA VAL A 18 6.12 -0.93 2.93
C VAL A 18 6.93 -0.50 1.71
N ALA A 19 7.42 0.74 1.67
CA ALA A 19 8.26 1.23 0.58
C ALA A 19 9.57 0.43 0.47
N PHE A 20 10.23 0.19 1.61
CA PHE A 20 11.45 -0.61 1.69
C PHE A 20 11.23 -2.02 1.15
N ASN A 21 10.23 -2.75 1.68
CA ASN A 21 9.95 -4.12 1.26
C ASN A 21 9.51 -4.22 -0.21
N THR A 22 8.80 -3.20 -0.71
CA THR A 22 8.44 -3.09 -2.13
C THR A 22 9.68 -2.93 -3.03
N ASN A 23 10.64 -2.09 -2.63
CA ASN A 23 11.90 -1.93 -3.34
C ASN A 23 12.75 -3.20 -3.30
N VAL A 24 12.85 -3.85 -2.13
CA VAL A 24 13.54 -5.13 -1.98
C VAL A 24 12.95 -6.19 -2.90
N TYR A 25 11.62 -6.30 -2.96
CA TYR A 25 10.95 -7.22 -3.85
C TYR A 25 11.29 -6.95 -5.33
N ALA A 26 11.29 -5.69 -5.76
CA ALA A 26 11.63 -5.34 -7.13
C ALA A 26 13.07 -5.77 -7.50
N VAL A 27 14.03 -5.58 -6.60
CA VAL A 27 15.42 -6.03 -6.78
C VAL A 27 15.50 -7.55 -6.85
N GLN A 28 14.84 -8.26 -5.92
CA GLN A 28 14.85 -9.72 -5.86
C GLN A 28 14.27 -10.40 -7.10
N ASN A 29 13.33 -9.76 -7.79
CA ASN A 29 12.69 -10.29 -9.00
C ASN A 29 13.32 -9.75 -10.29
N ASN A 30 14.47 -9.06 -10.21
CA ASN A 30 15.13 -8.43 -11.36
C ASN A 30 14.18 -7.53 -12.18
N SER A 31 13.29 -6.81 -11.50
CA SER A 31 12.37 -5.85 -12.12
C SER A 31 13.12 -4.58 -12.52
N ASN A 32 14.00 -4.67 -13.53
CA ASN A 32 14.90 -3.58 -13.94
C ASN A 32 14.16 -2.28 -14.35
N ASN A 33 12.89 -2.38 -14.74
CA ASN A 33 12.06 -1.25 -15.12
C ASN A 33 11.29 -0.63 -13.93
N PHE A 34 11.36 -1.24 -12.74
CA PHE A 34 10.72 -0.71 -11.55
C PHE A 34 11.56 0.42 -10.96
N LYS A 35 11.05 1.64 -11.05
CA LYS A 35 11.64 2.78 -10.33
C LYS A 35 11.39 2.61 -8.83
N PRO A 36 12.41 2.79 -7.96
CA PRO A 36 12.23 2.73 -6.52
C PRO A 36 11.08 3.64 -6.05
N THR A 37 10.32 3.17 -5.07
CA THR A 37 9.21 3.89 -4.45
C THR A 37 9.63 4.51 -3.12
N SER A 38 8.86 5.51 -2.68
CA SER A 38 8.97 6.14 -1.36
C SER A 38 7.71 5.93 -0.52
N ALA A 39 7.78 6.23 0.78
CA ALA A 39 6.61 6.22 1.67
C ALA A 39 5.49 7.14 1.14
N THR A 40 5.84 8.31 0.59
CA THR A 40 4.87 9.23 -0.02
C THR A 40 4.15 8.61 -1.20
N GLU A 41 4.87 7.88 -2.06
CA GLU A 41 4.25 7.22 -3.21
C GLU A 41 3.35 6.04 -2.79
N ILE A 42 3.70 5.33 -1.71
CA ILE A 42 2.85 4.31 -1.09
C ILE A 42 1.56 4.94 -0.52
N LYS A 43 1.66 6.08 0.20
CA LYS A 43 0.48 6.83 0.67
C LYS A 43 -0.44 7.22 -0.49
N SER A 44 0.14 7.75 -1.56
CA SER A 44 -0.59 8.09 -2.80
C SER A 44 -1.28 6.88 -3.42
N LEU A 45 -0.62 5.73 -3.47
CA LEU A 45 -1.22 4.49 -3.96
C LEU A 45 -2.43 4.08 -3.12
N ILE A 46 -2.29 4.10 -1.78
CA ILE A 46 -3.36 3.72 -0.85
C ILE A 46 -4.54 4.69 -0.96
N ALA A 47 -4.28 6.01 -1.02
CA ALA A 47 -5.31 7.02 -1.23
C ALA A 47 -6.08 6.78 -2.54
N ILE A 48 -5.38 6.45 -3.64
CA ILE A 48 -6.04 6.08 -4.89
C ILE A 48 -6.90 4.82 -4.70
N GLN A 49 -6.41 3.79 -4.01
CA GLN A 49 -7.19 2.57 -3.76
C GLN A 49 -8.46 2.84 -2.97
N MET A 50 -8.43 3.74 -1.99
CA MET A 50 -9.62 4.15 -1.24
C MET A 50 -10.66 4.78 -2.17
N VAL A 51 -10.25 5.73 -3.01
CA VAL A 51 -11.17 6.39 -3.97
C VAL A 51 -11.71 5.39 -4.99
N VAL A 52 -10.87 4.47 -5.50
CA VAL A 52 -11.30 3.39 -6.40
C VAL A 52 -12.32 2.48 -5.71
N GLY A 53 -12.12 2.14 -4.44
CA GLY A 53 -13.04 1.33 -3.64
C GLY A 53 -14.39 2.02 -3.39
N CYS A 54 -14.42 3.35 -3.35
CA CYS A 54 -15.66 4.12 -3.24
C CYS A 54 -16.41 4.22 -4.57
N LEU A 55 -15.70 4.54 -5.67
CA LEU A 55 -16.32 4.78 -6.99
C LEU A 55 -16.65 3.51 -7.76
N LYS A 56 -15.90 2.41 -7.54
CA LYS A 56 -16.17 1.06 -8.05
C LYS A 56 -16.41 0.97 -9.57
N TYR A 57 -15.60 1.66 -10.37
CA TYR A 57 -15.68 1.53 -11.83
C TYR A 57 -15.34 0.10 -12.28
N PRO A 58 -16.00 -0.43 -13.32
CA PRO A 58 -15.81 -1.82 -13.75
C PRO A 58 -14.36 -2.16 -14.12
N LYS A 59 -13.62 -1.19 -14.66
CA LYS A 59 -12.22 -1.33 -15.06
C LYS A 59 -11.39 -0.23 -14.43
N LYS A 60 -10.25 -0.58 -13.82
CA LYS A 60 -9.38 0.38 -13.13
C LYS A 60 -8.80 1.41 -14.11
N GLU A 61 -8.62 1.06 -15.36
CA GLU A 61 -8.07 1.95 -16.39
C GLU A 61 -9.00 3.13 -16.71
N MET A 62 -10.30 3.00 -16.39
CA MET A 62 -11.29 4.04 -16.64
C MET A 62 -11.00 5.33 -15.86
N TYR A 63 -10.42 5.23 -14.66
CA TYR A 63 -10.06 6.40 -13.85
C TYR A 63 -9.06 7.35 -14.55
N TRP A 64 -8.30 6.86 -15.54
CA TRP A 64 -7.34 7.65 -16.33
C TRP A 64 -7.82 7.97 -17.75
N THR A 65 -8.99 7.45 -18.17
CA THR A 65 -9.50 7.58 -19.54
C THR A 65 -10.27 8.88 -19.72
N ARG A 66 -10.05 9.63 -20.81
CA ARG A 66 -10.61 10.99 -21.04
C ARG A 66 -12.09 11.14 -20.66
N ARG A 67 -12.94 10.17 -21.04
CA ARG A 67 -14.40 10.22 -20.79
C ARG A 67 -14.81 10.03 -19.33
N TYR A 68 -14.05 9.25 -18.56
CA TYR A 68 -14.38 8.86 -17.19
C TYR A 68 -13.28 9.25 -16.19
N ARG A 69 -12.43 10.21 -16.59
CA ARG A 69 -11.23 10.58 -15.87
C ARG A 69 -11.60 11.13 -14.51
N VAL A 70 -11.01 10.57 -13.47
CA VAL A 70 -11.09 11.12 -12.12
C VAL A 70 -9.81 11.92 -11.89
N ASN A 71 -9.93 13.24 -11.95
CA ASN A 71 -8.78 14.15 -11.98
C ASN A 71 -7.85 13.95 -10.80
N ILE A 72 -8.37 13.83 -9.57
CA ILE A 72 -7.56 13.59 -8.37
C ILE A 72 -6.68 12.33 -8.54
N ILE A 73 -7.25 11.21 -8.99
CA ILE A 73 -6.48 9.98 -9.23
C ILE A 73 -5.42 10.19 -10.31
N ALA A 74 -5.82 10.78 -11.43
CA ALA A 74 -4.99 10.87 -12.61
C ALA A 74 -3.90 11.96 -12.52
N TYR A 75 -4.04 12.92 -11.60
CA TYR A 75 -2.99 13.87 -11.23
C TYR A 75 -2.04 13.28 -10.17
N THR A 76 -2.53 12.49 -9.22
CA THR A 76 -1.71 11.89 -8.16
C THR A 76 -0.73 10.84 -8.70
N MET A 77 -1.15 9.99 -9.64
CA MET A 77 -0.28 8.93 -10.19
C MET A 77 -0.69 8.59 -11.62
N THR A 78 0.27 8.28 -12.49
CA THR A 78 -0.04 7.83 -13.86
C THR A 78 -0.61 6.42 -13.87
N LYS A 79 -1.42 6.07 -14.88
CA LYS A 79 -1.99 4.72 -15.05
C LYS A 79 -0.92 3.62 -15.01
N ASN A 80 0.18 3.84 -15.73
CA ASN A 80 1.26 2.86 -15.84
C ASN A 80 2.00 2.70 -14.51
N ARG A 81 2.26 3.81 -13.79
CA ARG A 81 2.87 3.74 -12.47
C ARG A 81 1.96 3.06 -11.45
N PHE A 82 0.66 3.37 -11.45
CA PHE A 82 -0.33 2.69 -10.61
C PHE A 82 -0.35 1.17 -10.85
N SER A 83 -0.38 0.75 -12.12
CA SER A 83 -0.35 -0.67 -12.47
C SER A 83 0.94 -1.35 -11.97
N SER A 84 2.09 -0.72 -12.23
CA SER A 84 3.41 -1.20 -11.78
C SER A 84 3.46 -1.31 -10.25
N MET A 85 3.06 -0.28 -9.52
CA MET A 85 3.03 -0.26 -8.05
C MET A 85 2.15 -1.35 -7.47
N ARG A 86 0.96 -1.59 -8.04
CA ARG A 86 0.06 -2.67 -7.58
C ARG A 86 0.64 -4.07 -7.75
N GLN A 87 1.51 -4.28 -8.74
CA GLN A 87 2.16 -5.56 -8.96
C GLN A 87 3.35 -5.80 -8.03
N HIS A 88 3.94 -4.72 -7.50
CA HIS A 88 5.17 -4.78 -6.72
C HIS A 88 5.00 -4.50 -5.23
N ILE A 89 3.86 -3.95 -4.78
CA ILE A 89 3.65 -3.62 -3.36
C ILE A 89 3.82 -4.86 -2.47
N HIS A 90 4.73 -4.77 -1.49
CA HIS A 90 5.02 -5.82 -0.52
C HIS A 90 5.13 -5.23 0.89
N LEU A 91 4.48 -5.89 1.85
CA LEU A 91 4.51 -5.50 3.26
C LEU A 91 5.67 -6.16 4.02
N ILE A 92 6.17 -7.28 3.51
CA ILE A 92 7.27 -8.06 4.10
C ILE A 92 8.18 -8.61 3.01
N ASN A 93 9.46 -8.77 3.32
CA ASN A 93 10.43 -9.45 2.47
C ASN A 93 10.12 -10.95 2.41
N ASN A 94 9.78 -11.45 1.22
CA ASN A 94 9.45 -12.88 1.01
C ASN A 94 10.60 -13.82 1.38
N LEU A 95 11.86 -13.41 1.20
CA LEU A 95 13.03 -14.23 1.56
C LEU A 95 13.27 -14.30 3.08
N GLY A 96 12.66 -13.39 3.85
CA GLY A 96 12.70 -13.41 5.31
C GLY A 96 11.66 -14.35 5.94
N ILE A 97 10.75 -14.93 5.16
CA ILE A 97 9.71 -15.83 5.66
C ILE A 97 10.31 -17.22 5.87
N PRO A 98 10.26 -17.79 7.09
CA PRO A 98 10.76 -19.13 7.37
C PRO A 98 10.03 -20.20 6.54
N ARG A 99 10.77 -21.21 6.05
CA ARG A 99 10.19 -22.31 5.25
C ARG A 99 9.11 -23.11 5.99
N ASN A 100 9.21 -23.20 7.31
CA ASN A 100 8.26 -23.88 8.18
C ASN A 100 7.20 -22.94 8.77
N ASN A 101 7.06 -21.71 8.24
CA ASN A 101 6.05 -20.77 8.71
C ASN A 101 4.63 -21.34 8.55
N LYS A 102 3.88 -21.39 9.65
CA LYS A 102 2.49 -21.87 9.69
C LYS A 102 1.46 -20.74 9.57
N ASP A 103 1.90 -19.48 9.67
CA ASP A 103 1.01 -18.33 9.56
C ASP A 103 0.58 -18.09 8.11
N LYS A 104 -0.67 -18.44 7.79
CA LYS A 104 -1.27 -18.24 6.46
C LYS A 104 -1.40 -16.75 6.08
N PHE A 105 -1.38 -15.85 7.05
CA PHE A 105 -1.50 -14.40 6.84
C PHE A 105 -0.16 -13.67 6.93
N VAL A 106 0.97 -14.37 6.98
CA VAL A 106 2.31 -13.78 7.19
C VAL A 106 2.61 -12.57 6.28
N LYS A 107 2.13 -12.59 5.03
CA LYS A 107 2.35 -11.50 4.06
C LYS A 107 1.59 -10.21 4.37
N VAL A 108 0.50 -10.30 5.12
CA VAL A 108 -0.34 -9.17 5.53
C VAL A 108 -0.30 -8.93 7.04
N ARG A 109 0.42 -9.78 7.77
CA ARG A 109 0.63 -9.71 9.22
C ARG A 109 1.04 -8.31 9.70
N PRO A 110 1.93 -7.57 9.01
CA PRO A 110 2.27 -6.20 9.43
C PRO A 110 1.07 -5.27 9.59
N ILE A 111 0.02 -5.42 8.76
CA ILE A 111 -1.20 -4.62 8.89
C ILE A 111 -1.94 -4.98 10.18
N PHE A 112 -2.11 -6.27 10.46
CA PHE A 112 -2.82 -6.73 11.66
C PHE A 112 -2.08 -6.32 12.94
N ASP A 113 -0.75 -6.41 12.93
CA ASP A 113 0.06 -6.07 14.09
C ASP A 113 -0.07 -4.58 14.40
N THR A 114 0.03 -3.70 13.39
CA THR A 114 -0.16 -2.26 13.61
C THR A 114 -1.57 -1.92 14.12
N LEU A 115 -2.61 -2.57 13.56
CA LEU A 115 -3.99 -2.37 14.02
C LEU A 115 -4.18 -2.81 15.48
N ASN A 116 -3.64 -3.98 15.85
CA ASN A 116 -3.78 -4.54 17.20
C ASN A 116 -3.03 -3.69 18.23
N ILE A 117 -1.80 -3.27 17.94
CA ILE A 117 -1.01 -2.40 18.83
C ILE A 117 -1.77 -1.11 19.10
N GLN A 118 -2.29 -0.47 18.05
CA GLN A 118 -2.97 0.80 18.21
C GLN A 118 -4.31 0.66 18.94
N ALA A 119 -5.07 -0.40 18.68
CA ALA A 119 -6.32 -0.69 19.39
C ALA A 119 -6.08 -0.95 20.89
N GLN A 120 -5.02 -1.68 21.25
CA GLN A 120 -4.65 -1.90 22.64
C GLN A 120 -4.25 -0.61 23.35
N MET A 121 -3.48 0.26 22.68
CA MET A 121 -3.11 1.58 23.21
C MET A 121 -4.33 2.46 23.48
N GLU A 122 -5.36 2.39 22.63
CA GLU A 122 -6.62 3.11 22.83
C GLU A 122 -7.39 2.62 24.05
N MET A 123 -7.45 1.30 24.29
CA MET A 123 -8.13 0.72 25.46
C MET A 123 -7.43 1.05 26.79
N LEU A 124 -6.12 1.30 26.77
CA LEU A 124 -5.36 1.71 27.95
C LEU A 124 -5.55 3.20 28.30
N GLN A 125 -6.09 3.99 27.38
CA GLN A 125 -6.33 5.44 27.53
C GLN A 125 -7.80 5.79 27.83
N SER A 126 -8.69 4.79 27.88
CA SER A 126 -10.13 4.90 28.21
C SER A 126 -10.43 4.37 29.61
#